data_AF-A0A1C6VD25-F1
#
_entry.id   AF-A0A1C6VD25-F1
#
_cell.length_a   1.000
_cell.length_b   1.000
_cell.length_c   1.000
_cell.angle_alpha   90.00
_cell.angle_beta   90.00
_cell.angle_gamma   90.00
#
_symmetry.space_group_name_H-M   'P 1'
#
loop_
_entity.id
_entity.type
_entity.pdbx_description
1 polymer ?
#
loop_
_entity_poly.entity_id
_entity_poly.type
_entity_poly.pdbx_seq_one_letter_code
_entity_poly.pdbx_strand_id
1 'polypeptide(L)'
;MATLSRCVSRRYAPVLVENEAPAPATRLKEHSGVAANLVSAVAGLVALVQAVRSDPLWIVLGLVALAALAAYQLWRRRWRTAGLAAVALLVLGVAGWALNQDRRDAAPAAATTTPTGPTTAPAAPDPTAATTPAGATGAAASAGGAAPVVFSDVVQLDKKTGVDVDGGRPVKRYAQDATVDLYLDWGYILYSSARHSAMYDDTSAGPEEGAQARCATYREGRRTSAPHHYVGGGQQYCFTTSEGRPGWLQVVNQAGEGGALVKVTVWRE
;
A
#
# COMPACT_ATOMS: atom_id res chain seq x y z
N MET A 1 -69.37 39.80 31.88
CA MET A 1 -69.44 38.73 30.87
C MET A 1 -68.26 37.81 31.09
N ALA A 2 -68.52 36.59 31.60
CA ALA A 2 -67.49 35.63 32.01
C ALA A 2 -67.37 34.52 30.95
N THR A 3 -66.14 34.28 30.48
CA THR A 3 -65.83 33.26 29.47
C THR A 3 -65.44 31.97 30.17
N LEU A 4 -66.27 30.93 30.04
CA LEU A 4 -66.02 29.59 30.60
C LEU A 4 -65.02 28.82 29.73
N SER A 5 -63.93 28.42 30.35
CA SER A 5 -62.85 27.59 29.80
C SER A 5 -63.25 26.11 29.83
N ARG A 6 -63.18 25.41 28.70
CA ARG A 6 -63.41 23.95 28.60
C ARG A 6 -62.08 23.21 28.71
N CYS A 7 -61.87 22.49 29.81
CA CYS A 7 -60.82 21.49 29.95
C CYS A 7 -61.20 20.21 29.19
N VAL A 8 -60.39 19.82 28.21
CA VAL A 8 -60.46 18.50 27.55
C VAL A 8 -59.52 17.55 28.29
N SER A 9 -60.09 16.60 29.02
CA SER A 9 -59.34 15.52 29.69
C SER A 9 -58.99 14.43 28.68
N ARG A 10 -57.70 14.30 28.35
CA ARG A 10 -57.17 13.25 27.46
C ARG A 10 -56.90 12.00 28.31
N ARG A 11 -57.68 10.95 28.11
CA ARG A 11 -57.44 9.62 28.69
C ARG A 11 -56.18 9.02 28.08
N TYR A 12 -55.18 8.72 28.91
CA TYR A 12 -54.04 7.89 28.55
C TYR A 12 -54.46 6.42 28.59
N ALA A 13 -54.32 5.73 27.46
CA ALA A 13 -54.36 4.27 27.41
C ALA A 13 -52.98 3.72 27.82
N PRO A 14 -52.90 2.68 28.68
CA PRO A 14 -51.64 2.05 29.02
C PRO A 14 -51.10 1.29 27.81
N VAL A 15 -49.91 1.68 27.34
CA VAL A 15 -49.13 0.94 26.35
C VAL A 15 -48.64 -0.33 27.02
N LEU A 16 -49.15 -1.47 26.57
CA LEU A 16 -48.65 -2.79 26.95
C LEU A 16 -47.23 -2.92 26.39
N VAL A 17 -46.23 -2.93 27.27
CA VAL A 17 -44.84 -3.23 26.90
C VAL A 17 -44.73 -4.75 26.79
N GLU A 18 -44.72 -5.25 25.56
CA GLU A 18 -44.47 -6.65 25.24
C GLU A 18 -42.99 -6.93 25.53
N ASN A 19 -42.71 -7.63 26.63
CA ASN A 19 -41.37 -8.08 26.99
C ASN A 19 -40.91 -9.14 25.98
N GLU A 20 -40.16 -8.71 24.97
CA GLU A 20 -39.38 -9.59 24.09
C GLU A 20 -38.41 -10.42 24.93
N ALA A 21 -38.57 -11.75 24.85
CA ALA A 21 -37.69 -12.70 25.49
C ALA A 21 -36.24 -12.56 24.96
N PRO A 22 -35.21 -12.63 25.81
CA PRO A 22 -33.83 -12.52 25.38
C PRO A 22 -33.46 -13.68 24.45
N ALA A 23 -33.09 -13.35 23.21
CA ALA A 23 -32.59 -14.29 22.23
C ALA A 23 -31.32 -15.00 22.74
N PRO A 24 -31.14 -16.31 22.49
CA PRO A 24 -29.96 -17.04 22.95
C PRO A 24 -28.70 -16.55 22.26
N ALA A 25 -27.81 -15.91 23.03
CA ALA A 25 -26.49 -15.47 22.63
C ALA A 25 -25.52 -16.66 22.51
N THR A 26 -25.60 -17.42 21.42
CA THR A 26 -24.63 -18.48 21.13
C THR A 26 -24.35 -18.58 19.63
N ARG A 27 -23.51 -17.70 19.07
CA ARG A 27 -22.89 -17.94 17.74
C ARG A 27 -21.72 -17.03 17.31
N LEU A 28 -20.93 -16.46 18.22
CA LEU A 28 -19.76 -15.63 17.84
C LEU A 28 -18.39 -16.25 18.14
N LYS A 29 -18.34 -17.46 18.73
CA LYS A 29 -17.08 -18.07 19.18
C LYS A 29 -16.41 -19.04 18.19
N GLU A 30 -17.03 -19.35 17.04
CA GLU A 30 -16.47 -20.34 16.10
C GLU A 30 -15.60 -19.74 14.98
N HIS A 31 -15.68 -18.44 14.70
CA HIS A 31 -14.93 -17.83 13.59
C HIS A 31 -13.48 -17.42 13.94
N SER A 32 -13.13 -17.28 15.23
CA SER A 32 -11.79 -16.88 15.66
C SER A 32 -10.75 -18.01 15.55
N GLY A 33 -11.17 -19.28 15.62
CA GLY A 33 -10.27 -20.42 15.45
C GLY A 33 -9.80 -20.63 14.01
N VAL A 34 -10.60 -20.23 13.02
CA VAL A 34 -10.25 -20.41 11.60
C VAL A 34 -9.23 -19.35 11.14
N ALA A 35 -9.36 -18.11 11.61
CA ALA A 35 -8.45 -17.03 11.27
C ALA A 35 -7.03 -17.24 11.83
N ALA A 36 -6.90 -17.74 13.06
CA ALA A 36 -5.59 -18.01 13.66
C ALA A 36 -4.82 -19.12 12.92
N ASN A 37 -5.51 -20.18 12.48
CA ASN A 37 -4.89 -21.27 11.72
C ASN A 37 -4.44 -20.83 10.32
N LEU A 38 -5.17 -19.91 9.69
CA LEU A 38 -4.80 -19.34 8.38
C LEU A 38 -3.53 -18.47 8.47
N VAL A 39 -3.42 -17.64 9.51
CA VAL A 39 -2.25 -16.77 9.69
C VAL A 39 -0.99 -17.59 9.99
N SER A 40 -1.06 -18.63 10.82
CA SER A 40 0.08 -19.53 11.07
C SER A 40 0.48 -20.33 9.83
N ALA A 41 -0.48 -20.77 9.01
CA ALA A 41 -0.20 -21.47 7.76
C ALA A 41 0.52 -20.56 6.74
N VAL A 42 0.08 -19.31 6.60
CA VAL A 42 0.70 -18.33 5.69
C VAL A 42 2.10 -17.94 6.17
N ALA A 43 2.29 -17.71 7.48
CA ALA A 43 3.60 -17.39 8.04
C ALA A 43 4.60 -18.55 7.88
N GLY A 44 4.16 -19.80 8.07
CA GLY A 44 4.97 -20.99 7.82
C GLY A 44 5.37 -21.13 6.35
N LEU A 45 4.47 -20.79 5.42
CA LEU A 45 4.73 -20.86 3.99
C LEU A 45 5.72 -19.78 3.53
N VAL A 46 5.63 -18.56 4.07
CA VAL A 46 6.59 -17.48 3.79
C VAL A 46 7.97 -17.81 4.34
N ALA A 47 8.07 -18.36 5.56
CA ALA A 47 9.34 -18.82 6.13
C ALA A 47 9.97 -19.97 5.32
N LEU A 48 9.15 -20.91 4.83
CA LEU A 48 9.59 -22.00 3.97
C LEU A 48 10.11 -21.47 2.61
N VAL A 49 9.40 -20.53 1.99
CA VAL A 49 9.80 -19.91 0.71
C VAL A 49 11.10 -19.10 0.84
N GLN A 50 11.32 -18.44 1.99
CA GLN A 50 12.56 -17.73 2.28
C GLN A 50 13.74 -18.69 2.52
N ALA A 51 13.51 -19.81 3.23
CA ALA A 51 14.53 -20.85 3.44
C ALA A 51 14.86 -21.64 2.14
N VAL A 52 13.92 -21.70 1.20
CA VAL A 52 14.03 -22.39 -0.09
C VAL A 52 14.98 -21.68 -1.08
N ARG A 53 15.35 -20.42 -0.85
CA ARG A 53 16.23 -19.68 -1.77
C ARG A 53 17.69 -20.15 -1.79
N SER A 54 18.13 -21.01 -0.87
CA SER A 54 19.55 -21.39 -0.76
C SER A 54 19.93 -22.75 -1.32
N ASP A 55 18.99 -23.69 -1.53
CA ASP A 55 19.32 -25.03 -2.05
C ASP A 55 18.11 -25.76 -2.67
N PRO A 56 18.15 -26.18 -3.96
CA PRO A 56 17.02 -26.84 -4.63
C PRO A 56 16.59 -28.17 -3.97
N LEU A 57 17.46 -28.79 -3.18
CA LEU A 57 17.18 -30.04 -2.48
C LEU A 57 16.05 -29.87 -1.44
N TRP A 58 15.95 -28.71 -0.79
CA TRP A 58 14.89 -28.40 0.16
C TRP A 58 13.51 -28.24 -0.49
N ILE A 59 13.46 -27.82 -1.77
CA ILE A 59 12.21 -27.74 -2.54
C ILE A 59 11.63 -29.13 -2.74
N VAL A 60 12.47 -30.08 -3.18
CA VAL A 60 12.06 -31.47 -3.41
C VAL A 60 11.58 -32.10 -2.11
N LEU A 61 12.31 -31.87 -1.01
CA LEU A 61 11.97 -32.42 0.31
C LEU A 61 10.67 -31.83 0.86
N GLY A 62 10.43 -30.53 0.66
CA GLY A 62 9.18 -29.85 1.01
C GLY A 62 7.98 -30.37 0.21
N LEU A 63 8.15 -30.59 -1.10
CA LEU A 63 7.10 -31.18 -1.95
C LEU A 63 6.75 -32.61 -1.54
N VAL A 64 7.76 -33.43 -1.22
CA VAL A 64 7.54 -34.81 -0.74
C VAL A 64 6.79 -34.81 0.59
N ALA A 65 7.16 -33.93 1.53
CA ALA A 65 6.48 -33.80 2.81
C ALA A 65 5.01 -33.36 2.66
N LEU A 66 4.73 -32.40 1.79
CA LEU A 66 3.37 -31.95 1.47
C LEU A 66 2.54 -33.07 0.82
N ALA A 67 3.11 -33.81 -0.13
CA ALA A 67 2.44 -34.94 -0.77
C ALA A 67 2.11 -36.05 0.24
N ALA A 68 3.05 -36.38 1.13
CA ALA A 68 2.84 -37.37 2.20
C ALA A 68 1.75 -36.93 3.18
N LEU A 69 1.73 -35.65 3.57
CA LEU A 69 0.69 -35.10 4.46
C LEU A 69 -0.69 -35.10 3.79
N ALA A 70 -0.76 -34.74 2.51
CA ALA A 70 -2.00 -34.78 1.73
C ALA A 70 -2.52 -36.22 1.61
N ALA A 71 -1.65 -37.17 1.28
CA ALA A 71 -1.99 -38.60 1.22
C ALA A 71 -2.47 -39.12 2.59
N TYR A 72 -1.80 -38.73 3.67
CA TYR A 72 -2.20 -39.08 5.04
C TYR A 72 -3.58 -38.52 5.41
N GLN A 73 -3.86 -37.26 5.07
CA GLN A 73 -5.17 -36.63 5.34
C GLN A 73 -6.28 -37.27 4.49
N LEU A 74 -6.01 -37.59 3.22
CA LEU A 74 -6.92 -38.30 2.33
C LEU A 74 -7.24 -39.71 2.88
N TRP A 75 -6.22 -40.42 3.36
CA TRP A 75 -6.37 -41.75 3.96
C TRP A 75 -7.17 -41.68 5.26
N ARG A 76 -6.86 -40.71 6.13
CA ARG A 76 -7.54 -40.53 7.42
C ARG A 76 -9.00 -40.15 7.27
N ARG A 77 -9.39 -39.42 6.23
CA ARG A 77 -10.74 -38.84 6.12
C ARG A 77 -11.74 -39.69 5.30
N ARG A 78 -11.33 -40.74 4.56
CA ARG A 78 -12.21 -41.57 3.69
C ARG A 78 -13.00 -40.79 2.62
N TRP A 79 -12.54 -39.62 2.17
CA TRP A 79 -13.20 -38.84 1.10
C TRP A 79 -12.65 -39.26 -0.28
N ARG A 80 -13.15 -40.37 -0.80
CA ARG A 80 -12.75 -40.90 -2.13
C ARG A 80 -13.00 -39.93 -3.28
N THR A 81 -14.01 -39.06 -3.16
CA THR A 81 -14.38 -38.09 -4.19
C THR A 81 -13.48 -36.85 -4.22
N ALA A 82 -13.01 -36.38 -3.05
CA ALA A 82 -12.09 -35.25 -2.97
C ALA A 82 -10.69 -35.59 -3.51
N GLY A 83 -10.26 -36.85 -3.37
CA GLY A 83 -8.99 -37.33 -3.93
C GLY A 83 -8.96 -37.27 -5.46
N LEU A 84 -10.05 -37.64 -6.13
CA LEU A 84 -10.14 -37.58 -7.59
C LEU A 84 -10.07 -36.14 -8.12
N ALA A 85 -10.70 -35.19 -7.44
CA ALA A 85 -10.64 -33.78 -7.82
C ALA A 85 -9.23 -33.19 -7.66
N ALA A 86 -8.52 -33.56 -6.59
CA ALA A 86 -7.14 -33.13 -6.37
C ALA A 86 -6.18 -33.70 -7.43
N VAL A 87 -6.33 -34.97 -7.81
CA VAL A 87 -5.54 -35.58 -8.90
C VAL A 87 -5.84 -34.90 -10.23
N ALA A 88 -7.11 -34.62 -10.54
CA ALA A 88 -7.47 -33.92 -11.76
C ALA A 88 -6.85 -32.51 -11.85
N LEU A 89 -6.86 -31.75 -10.75
CA LEU A 89 -6.21 -30.43 -10.69
C LEU A 89 -4.69 -30.53 -10.85
N LEU A 90 -4.05 -31.56 -10.30
CA LEU A 90 -2.62 -31.77 -10.42
C LEU A 90 -2.23 -32.11 -11.87
N VAL A 91 -3.00 -32.98 -12.53
CA VAL A 91 -2.81 -33.31 -13.95
C VAL A 91 -3.00 -32.07 -14.84
N LEU A 92 -4.05 -31.26 -14.58
CA LEU A 92 -4.28 -30.02 -15.33
C LEU A 92 -3.15 -28.99 -15.11
N GLY A 93 -2.62 -28.89 -13.89
CA GLY A 93 -1.49 -28.02 -13.57
C GLY A 93 -0.21 -28.44 -14.30
N VAL A 94 0.11 -29.74 -14.33
CA VAL A 94 1.29 -30.27 -15.04
C VAL A 94 1.15 -30.09 -16.56
N ALA A 95 -0.03 -30.37 -17.11
CA ALA A 95 -0.29 -30.16 -18.55
C ALA A 95 -0.17 -28.68 -18.94
N GLY A 96 -0.70 -27.77 -18.12
CA GLY A 96 -0.56 -26.32 -18.35
C GLY A 96 0.88 -25.83 -18.27
N TRP A 97 1.70 -26.40 -17.37
CA TRP A 97 3.12 -26.08 -17.27
C TRP A 97 3.92 -26.56 -18.49
N ALA A 98 3.68 -27.80 -18.95
CA ALA A 98 4.35 -28.35 -20.14
C ALA A 98 4.08 -27.51 -21.40
N LEU A 99 2.82 -27.12 -21.62
CA LEU A 99 2.43 -26.26 -22.76
C LEU A 99 3.08 -24.87 -22.72
N ASN A 100 3.48 -24.38 -21.55
CA ASN A 100 4.15 -23.09 -21.39
C ASN A 100 5.66 -23.17 -21.61
N GLN A 101 6.27 -24.35 -21.42
CA GLN A 101 7.69 -24.56 -21.77
C GLN A 101 7.87 -24.58 -23.30
N ASP A 102 7.02 -25.30 -24.04
CA ASP A 102 7.09 -25.35 -25.51
C ASP A 102 7.03 -23.95 -26.16
N ARG A 103 6.29 -23.01 -25.56
CA ARG A 103 6.23 -21.63 -26.06
C ARG A 103 7.50 -20.81 -25.82
N ARG A 104 8.29 -21.16 -24.81
CA ARG A 104 9.57 -20.49 -24.52
C ARG A 104 10.67 -20.96 -25.44
N ASP A 105 10.65 -22.23 -25.81
CA ASP A 105 11.61 -22.81 -26.76
C ASP A 105 11.31 -22.40 -28.21
N ALA A 106 10.06 -21.99 -28.49
CA ALA A 106 9.65 -21.47 -29.80
C ALA A 106 9.96 -19.97 -30.03
N ALA A 107 10.64 -19.29 -29.10
CA ALA A 107 11.02 -17.89 -29.29
C ALA A 107 12.17 -17.78 -30.34
N PRO A 108 11.97 -17.07 -31.46
CA PRO A 108 12.98 -16.97 -32.51
C PRO A 108 14.22 -16.20 -32.01
N ALA A 109 15.41 -16.74 -32.32
CA ALA A 109 16.70 -16.16 -32.00
C ALA A 109 16.81 -14.73 -32.55
N ALA A 110 16.83 -13.73 -31.65
CA ALA A 110 17.08 -12.35 -32.01
C ALA A 110 18.53 -12.21 -32.53
N ALA A 111 18.66 -11.61 -33.71
CA ALA A 111 19.92 -11.43 -34.41
C ALA A 111 20.93 -10.60 -33.59
N THR A 112 22.12 -11.17 -33.39
CA THR A 112 23.29 -10.52 -32.81
C THR A 112 23.81 -9.43 -33.75
N THR A 113 23.65 -8.16 -33.39
CA THR A 113 24.33 -7.05 -34.09
C THR A 113 25.75 -6.87 -33.52
N THR A 114 26.74 -7.10 -34.36
CA THR A 114 28.18 -6.92 -34.13
C THR A 114 28.52 -5.46 -33.83
N PRO A 115 29.22 -5.12 -32.72
CA PRO A 115 29.77 -3.79 -32.52
C PRO A 115 31.14 -3.65 -33.21
N THR A 116 31.25 -2.68 -34.10
CA THR A 116 32.48 -2.35 -34.84
C THR A 116 33.24 -1.21 -34.15
N GLY A 117 34.49 -1.49 -33.75
CA GLY A 117 35.60 -0.53 -33.85
C GLY A 117 36.16 0.10 -32.55
N PRO A 118 37.46 -0.12 -32.24
CA PRO A 118 38.24 0.77 -31.39
C PRO A 118 38.91 1.87 -32.26
N THR A 119 38.93 3.12 -31.80
CA THR A 119 39.76 4.18 -32.37
C THR A 119 40.65 4.78 -31.28
N THR A 120 41.94 4.85 -31.60
CA THR A 120 43.06 5.15 -30.70
C THR A 120 43.64 6.54 -31.00
N ALA A 121 43.79 7.36 -29.95
CA ALA A 121 44.79 8.44 -29.67
C ALA A 121 44.85 9.71 -30.60
N PRO A 122 45.39 10.88 -30.16
CA PRO A 122 46.33 11.11 -29.06
C PRO A 122 46.13 12.38 -28.16
N ALA A 123 47.13 12.57 -27.29
CA ALA A 123 47.39 13.45 -26.14
C ALA A 123 47.09 14.97 -26.20
N ALA A 124 47.06 15.54 -24.98
CA ALA A 124 46.86 16.93 -24.54
C ALA A 124 47.89 17.98 -25.05
N PRO A 125 47.58 19.28 -24.92
CA PRO A 125 48.09 20.06 -23.77
C PRO A 125 47.13 21.11 -23.16
N ASP A 126 47.24 21.24 -21.83
CA ASP A 126 47.19 22.39 -20.88
C ASP A 126 46.52 23.77 -21.14
N PRO A 127 46.23 24.55 -20.07
CA PRO A 127 45.05 25.40 -19.92
C PRO A 127 45.28 26.87 -20.32
N THR A 128 44.23 27.57 -20.73
CA THR A 128 44.27 29.04 -20.85
C THR A 128 42.92 29.71 -20.58
N ALA A 129 42.94 30.53 -19.52
CA ALA A 129 42.23 31.78 -19.23
C ALA A 129 40.80 32.07 -19.75
N ALA A 130 39.95 32.37 -18.77
CA ALA A 130 38.99 33.48 -18.66
C ALA A 130 38.45 34.15 -19.94
N THR A 131 37.12 34.08 -20.12
CA THR A 131 36.33 35.15 -20.77
C THR A 131 34.89 35.15 -20.25
N THR A 132 34.54 36.13 -19.43
CA THR A 132 33.21 36.79 -19.41
C THR A 132 33.33 38.01 -20.35
N PRO A 133 32.28 38.66 -20.91
CA PRO A 133 30.82 38.47 -20.74
C PRO A 133 30.01 38.51 -22.07
N ALA A 134 28.75 38.06 -22.03
CA ALA A 134 27.72 38.56 -22.96
C ALA A 134 26.33 38.36 -22.35
N GLY A 135 25.62 39.48 -22.15
CA GLY A 135 24.25 39.50 -21.66
C GLY A 135 23.30 38.81 -22.63
N ALA A 136 22.63 37.78 -22.13
CA ALA A 136 21.39 37.32 -22.70
C ALA A 136 20.26 37.91 -21.86
N THR A 137 19.60 38.94 -22.40
CA THR A 137 18.21 39.29 -22.08
C THR A 137 17.31 38.16 -22.58
N GLY A 138 17.41 37.00 -21.94
CA GLY A 138 16.48 35.90 -22.06
C GLY A 138 15.40 36.08 -21.01
N ALA A 139 14.14 36.08 -21.43
CA ALA A 139 12.96 36.24 -20.61
C ALA A 139 13.10 35.53 -19.25
N ALA A 140 12.98 36.29 -18.17
CA ALA A 140 12.79 35.75 -16.84
C ALA A 140 11.50 34.91 -16.89
N ALA A 141 11.65 33.60 -17.09
CA ALA A 141 10.64 32.66 -16.65
C ALA A 141 10.37 33.03 -15.20
N SER A 142 9.13 33.42 -14.90
CA SER A 142 8.71 33.66 -13.54
C SER A 142 9.04 32.41 -12.75
N ALA A 143 10.13 32.47 -11.99
CA ALA A 143 10.42 31.52 -10.94
C ALA A 143 9.27 31.70 -9.96
N GLY A 144 8.17 30.97 -10.20
CA GLY A 144 7.12 30.79 -9.21
C GLY A 144 7.81 30.27 -7.98
N GLY A 145 7.97 31.13 -6.98
CA GLY A 145 8.67 30.78 -5.75
C GLY A 145 8.04 29.52 -5.20
N ALA A 146 8.88 28.54 -4.85
CA ALA A 146 8.41 27.34 -4.18
C ALA A 146 7.53 27.77 -3.00
N ALA A 147 6.28 27.31 -2.96
CA ALA A 147 5.35 27.75 -1.93
C ALA A 147 5.90 27.32 -0.55
N PRO A 148 5.66 28.10 0.52
CA PRO A 148 6.31 27.90 1.81
C PRO A 148 6.08 26.49 2.37
N VAL A 149 7.12 25.87 2.92
CA VAL A 149 6.98 24.58 3.61
C VAL A 149 6.33 24.78 4.98
N VAL A 150 5.27 24.02 5.26
CA VAL A 150 4.59 23.97 6.57
C VAL A 150 5.29 22.97 7.48
N PHE A 151 5.59 21.79 6.94
CA PHE A 151 6.18 20.67 7.67
C PHE A 151 7.13 19.91 6.74
N SER A 152 8.32 19.57 7.22
CA SER A 152 9.24 18.69 6.50
C SER A 152 10.12 17.96 7.52
N ASP A 153 9.81 16.70 7.78
CA ASP A 153 10.58 15.84 8.68
C ASP A 153 10.26 14.36 8.45
N VAL A 154 10.96 13.47 9.15
CA VAL A 154 10.66 12.05 9.23
C VAL A 154 9.70 11.78 10.38
N VAL A 155 8.60 11.09 10.09
CA VAL A 155 7.61 10.63 11.08
C VAL A 155 7.69 9.12 11.21
N GLN A 156 7.72 8.64 12.45
CA GLN A 156 7.51 7.23 12.75
C GLN A 156 6.01 6.96 12.93
N LEU A 157 5.47 6.12 12.06
CA LEU A 157 4.14 5.55 12.20
C LEU A 157 4.27 4.12 12.69
N ASP A 158 3.74 3.85 13.88
CA ASP A 158 3.56 2.47 14.33
C ASP A 158 2.28 1.89 13.71
N LYS A 159 2.13 0.57 13.79
CA LYS A 159 0.90 -0.11 13.39
C LYS A 159 -0.32 0.51 14.10
N LYS A 160 -1.39 0.77 13.33
CA LYS A 160 -2.65 1.38 13.79
C LYS A 160 -2.49 2.80 14.35
N THR A 161 -1.49 3.54 13.87
CA THR A 161 -1.28 4.94 14.25
C THR A 161 -1.28 5.85 13.04
N GLY A 162 -1.68 7.09 13.26
CA GLY A 162 -1.62 8.13 12.25
C GLY A 162 -0.94 9.38 12.78
N VAL A 163 -0.79 10.36 11.88
CA VAL A 163 -0.20 11.64 12.17
C VAL A 163 -1.01 12.76 11.50
N ASP A 164 -1.14 13.85 12.23
CA ASP A 164 -1.63 15.16 11.77
C ASP A 164 -0.39 16.09 11.72
N VAL A 165 -0.09 16.64 10.55
CA VAL A 165 1.10 17.46 10.27
C VAL A 165 0.73 18.88 9.84
N ASP A 166 -0.55 19.22 9.76
CA ASP A 166 -1.04 20.53 9.33
C ASP A 166 -0.61 21.67 10.27
N GLY A 167 -0.38 21.36 11.55
CA GLY A 167 0.08 22.30 12.58
C GLY A 167 1.58 22.64 12.55
N GLY A 168 2.33 22.19 11.54
CA GLY A 168 3.78 22.40 11.43
C GLY A 168 4.64 21.53 12.37
N ARG A 169 4.00 20.61 13.10
CA ARG A 169 4.64 19.58 13.92
C ARG A 169 3.79 18.30 13.86
N PRO A 170 4.40 17.11 13.95
CA PRO A 170 3.65 15.87 13.86
C PRO A 170 2.90 15.61 15.16
N VAL A 171 1.58 15.47 15.09
CA VAL A 171 0.72 15.09 16.21
C VAL A 171 0.24 13.66 15.98
N LYS A 172 0.69 12.74 16.83
CA LYS A 172 0.33 11.32 16.74
C LYS A 172 -1.12 11.08 17.11
N ARG A 173 -1.79 10.21 16.36
CA ARG A 173 -3.19 9.81 16.50
C ARG A 173 -3.32 8.29 16.45
N TYR A 174 -4.39 7.75 17.03
CA TYR A 174 -4.63 6.30 17.15
C TYR A 174 -5.92 5.85 16.45
N ALA A 175 -6.51 6.73 15.65
CA ALA A 175 -7.70 6.48 14.85
C ALA A 175 -7.48 7.08 13.46
N GLN A 176 -8.16 6.51 12.47
CA GLN A 176 -8.26 7.08 11.13
C GLN A 176 -9.53 7.94 11.09
N ASP A 177 -9.38 9.25 11.00
CA ASP A 177 -10.50 10.19 10.91
C ASP A 177 -10.19 11.34 9.94
N ALA A 178 -11.10 12.32 9.88
CA ALA A 178 -11.02 13.46 8.95
C ALA A 178 -9.99 14.54 9.35
N THR A 179 -9.28 14.38 10.47
CA THR A 179 -8.22 15.26 10.98
C THR A 179 -6.84 14.63 10.90
N VAL A 180 -6.77 13.33 10.61
CA VAL A 180 -5.51 12.61 10.40
C VAL A 180 -5.10 12.75 8.95
N ASP A 181 -3.82 13.05 8.70
CA ASP A 181 -3.28 13.24 7.36
C ASP A 181 -2.79 11.95 6.74
N LEU A 182 -2.09 11.16 7.56
CA LEU A 182 -1.56 9.85 7.20
C LEU A 182 -1.87 8.86 8.31
N TYR A 183 -2.37 7.68 7.97
CA TYR A 183 -2.65 6.61 8.92
C TYR A 183 -2.08 5.29 8.43
N LEU A 184 -1.23 4.66 9.24
CA LEU A 184 -0.68 3.34 8.96
C LEU A 184 -1.54 2.28 9.63
N ASP A 185 -2.21 1.48 8.80
CA ASP A 185 -3.03 0.37 9.25
C ASP A 185 -2.20 -0.93 9.37
N TRP A 186 -2.87 -2.05 9.65
CA TRP A 186 -2.24 -3.37 9.63
C TRP A 186 -1.67 -3.70 8.23
N GLY A 187 -0.54 -4.41 8.20
CA GLY A 187 0.02 -4.95 6.96
C GLY A 187 0.59 -3.90 6.01
N TYR A 188 1.19 -2.82 6.54
CA TYR A 188 1.81 -1.76 5.75
C TYR A 188 0.86 -1.06 4.78
N ILE A 189 -0.43 -0.94 5.12
CA ILE A 189 -1.38 -0.17 4.33
C ILE A 189 -1.39 1.27 4.84
N LEU A 190 -0.85 2.19 4.05
CA LEU A 190 -0.84 3.61 4.36
C LEU A 190 -2.07 4.28 3.75
N TYR A 191 -2.86 4.95 4.59
CA TYR A 191 -4.03 5.71 4.20
C TYR A 191 -3.70 7.21 4.20
N SER A 192 -4.27 7.93 3.23
CA SER A 192 -4.40 9.38 3.27
C SER A 192 -5.53 9.81 4.20
N SER A 193 -5.67 11.12 4.41
CA SER A 193 -6.77 11.69 5.20
C SER A 193 -8.13 11.20 4.72
N ALA A 194 -9.00 10.81 5.66
CA ALA A 194 -10.35 10.37 5.32
C ALA A 194 -11.18 11.46 4.63
N ARG A 195 -10.85 12.75 4.88
CA ARG A 195 -11.55 13.90 4.28
C ARG A 195 -11.35 13.99 2.77
N HIS A 196 -10.11 13.82 2.30
CA HIS A 196 -9.76 13.99 0.89
C HIS A 196 -9.59 12.66 0.16
N SER A 197 -9.19 11.60 0.88
CA SER A 197 -9.11 10.22 0.37
C SER A 197 -8.33 10.11 -0.94
N ALA A 198 -7.27 10.91 -1.08
CA ALA A 198 -6.50 11.04 -2.30
C ALA A 198 -5.00 10.88 -2.03
N MET A 199 -4.46 9.77 -2.53
CA MET A 199 -3.03 9.48 -2.62
C MET A 199 -2.71 9.09 -4.07
N TYR A 200 -1.61 9.63 -4.60
CA TYR A 200 -1.16 9.45 -5.97
C TYR A 200 0.26 8.90 -5.95
N ASP A 201 0.53 7.87 -6.73
CA ASP A 201 1.87 7.29 -6.85
C ASP A 201 2.83 8.29 -7.52
N ASP A 202 3.93 8.61 -6.84
CA ASP A 202 5.03 9.46 -7.32
C ASP A 202 6.37 8.71 -7.35
N THR A 203 6.36 7.39 -7.14
CA THR A 203 7.56 6.55 -6.93
C THR A 203 8.56 6.65 -8.08
N SER A 204 8.11 6.85 -9.32
CA SER A 204 8.97 6.93 -10.51
C SER A 204 9.19 8.35 -11.03
N ALA A 205 8.72 9.38 -10.31
CA ALA A 205 8.71 10.75 -10.83
C ALA A 205 9.98 11.56 -10.48
N GLY A 206 10.88 10.99 -9.67
CA GLY A 206 12.15 11.59 -9.31
C GLY A 206 12.32 11.77 -7.80
N PRO A 207 13.25 12.63 -7.37
CA PRO A 207 13.45 12.97 -5.97
C PRO A 207 12.36 13.92 -5.46
N GLU A 208 12.43 14.26 -4.17
CA GLU A 208 11.59 15.29 -3.54
C GLU A 208 11.72 16.66 -4.23
N GLU A 209 12.87 16.95 -4.84
CA GLU A 209 13.05 18.15 -5.65
C GLU A 209 12.02 18.17 -6.79
N GLY A 210 11.23 19.24 -6.85
CA GLY A 210 10.11 19.37 -7.79
C GLY A 210 8.82 18.64 -7.40
N ALA A 211 8.79 17.89 -6.29
CA ALA A 211 7.60 17.17 -5.84
C ALA A 211 6.40 18.10 -5.59
N GLN A 212 6.65 19.31 -5.09
CA GLN A 212 5.60 20.32 -4.90
C GLN A 212 4.77 20.56 -6.17
N ALA A 213 5.44 20.84 -7.29
CA ALA A 213 4.77 21.12 -8.57
C ALA A 213 4.03 19.88 -9.08
N ARG A 214 4.62 18.68 -8.91
CA ARG A 214 3.99 17.41 -9.30
C ARG A 214 2.73 17.13 -8.47
N CYS A 215 2.81 17.25 -7.15
CA CYS A 215 1.68 16.99 -6.25
C CYS A 215 0.54 17.99 -6.46
N ALA A 216 0.84 19.27 -6.71
CA ALA A 216 -0.16 20.25 -7.12
C ALA A 216 -0.86 19.82 -8.43
N THR A 217 -0.08 19.42 -9.44
CA THR A 217 -0.61 18.95 -10.74
C THR A 217 -1.46 17.69 -10.61
N TYR A 218 -1.07 16.71 -9.77
CA TYR A 218 -1.82 15.45 -9.64
C TYR A 218 -3.21 15.66 -9.08
N ARG A 219 -3.33 16.59 -8.13
CA ARG A 219 -4.60 16.97 -7.52
C ARG A 219 -5.53 17.68 -8.52
N GLU A 220 -5.00 18.62 -9.30
CA GLU A 220 -5.76 19.38 -10.29
C GLU A 220 -6.13 18.54 -11.52
N GLY A 221 -5.21 17.69 -11.96
CA GLY A 221 -5.32 16.90 -13.19
C GLY A 221 -6.28 15.70 -13.11
N ARG A 222 -6.99 15.51 -11.98
CA ARG A 222 -7.91 14.37 -11.75
C ARG A 222 -7.27 13.02 -12.10
N ARG A 223 -5.99 12.84 -11.78
CA ARG A 223 -5.34 11.54 -11.92
C ARG A 223 -6.08 10.51 -11.06
N THR A 224 -6.00 9.25 -11.45
CA THR A 224 -6.48 8.16 -10.61
C THR A 224 -5.75 8.21 -9.27
N SER A 225 -6.51 8.34 -8.19
CA SER A 225 -6.02 8.26 -6.82
C SER A 225 -6.59 7.04 -6.13
N ALA A 226 -5.94 6.64 -5.04
CA ALA A 226 -6.52 5.71 -4.09
C ALA A 226 -6.50 6.35 -2.69
N PRO A 227 -7.45 5.98 -1.81
CA PRO A 227 -7.40 6.43 -0.42
C PRO A 227 -6.23 5.81 0.35
N HIS A 228 -5.70 4.68 -0.13
CA HIS A 228 -4.63 3.93 0.51
C HIS A 228 -3.76 3.16 -0.48
N HIS A 229 -2.55 2.83 -0.04
CA HIS A 229 -1.62 1.97 -0.76
C HIS A 229 -0.93 0.98 0.20
N TYR A 230 -0.61 -0.21 -0.30
CA TYR A 230 0.37 -1.07 0.36
C TYR A 230 1.76 -0.46 0.14
N VAL A 231 2.46 -0.17 1.24
CA VAL A 231 3.72 0.56 1.20
C VAL A 231 4.95 -0.29 1.52
N GLY A 232 6.00 -0.09 0.72
CA GLY A 232 7.34 -0.64 0.88
C GLY A 232 8.41 0.45 0.85
N GLY A 233 9.61 0.13 1.31
CA GLY A 233 10.74 1.07 1.30
C GLY A 233 11.02 1.64 -0.09
N GLY A 234 11.29 2.94 -0.15
CA GLY A 234 11.59 3.69 -1.36
C GLY A 234 10.38 4.23 -2.12
N GLN A 235 9.16 3.76 -1.84
CA GLN A 235 7.95 4.25 -2.49
C GLN A 235 7.63 5.69 -2.10
N GLN A 236 7.06 6.43 -3.04
CA GLN A 236 6.76 7.85 -2.87
C GLN A 236 5.33 8.14 -3.31
N TYR A 237 4.67 9.06 -2.61
CA TYR A 237 3.30 9.43 -2.91
C TYR A 237 3.08 10.93 -2.73
N CYS A 238 2.25 11.50 -3.59
CA CYS A 238 1.58 12.75 -3.31
C CYS A 238 0.28 12.47 -2.58
N PHE A 239 -0.06 13.29 -1.59
CA PHE A 239 -1.32 13.19 -0.85
C PHE A 239 -1.88 14.58 -0.55
N THR A 240 -3.11 14.61 -0.04
CA THR A 240 -3.75 15.84 0.44
C THR A 240 -3.98 15.72 1.94
N THR A 241 -3.51 16.70 2.71
CA THR A 241 -3.72 16.76 4.16
C THR A 241 -5.18 17.04 4.49
N SER A 242 -5.54 16.94 5.76
CA SER A 242 -6.89 17.17 6.28
C SER A 242 -7.34 18.63 6.14
N GLU A 243 -6.40 19.58 6.09
CA GLU A 243 -6.66 20.98 5.74
C GLU A 243 -6.62 21.25 4.23
N GLY A 244 -6.47 20.21 3.40
CA GLY A 244 -6.49 20.34 1.95
C GLY A 244 -5.15 20.70 1.32
N ARG A 245 -4.04 20.70 2.08
CA ARG A 245 -2.73 21.11 1.58
C ARG A 245 -2.06 19.99 0.78
N PRO A 246 -1.23 20.32 -0.23
CA PRO A 246 -0.47 19.33 -0.95
C PRO A 246 0.65 18.80 -0.05
N GLY A 247 0.75 17.49 0.01
CA GLY A 247 1.83 16.79 0.68
C GLY A 247 2.53 15.83 -0.26
N TRP A 248 3.81 15.61 -0.01
CA TRP A 248 4.61 14.53 -0.57
C TRP A 248 5.15 13.68 0.56
N LEU A 249 5.26 12.38 0.34
CA LEU A 249 5.87 11.47 1.28
C LEU A 249 6.74 10.44 0.58
N GLN A 250 7.73 9.94 1.32
CA GLN A 250 8.54 8.79 0.94
C GLN A 250 8.68 7.83 2.12
N VAL A 251 8.43 6.55 1.87
CA VAL A 251 8.63 5.50 2.84
C VAL A 251 10.12 5.20 2.90
N VAL A 252 10.79 5.65 3.95
CA VAL A 252 12.25 5.55 4.09
C VAL A 252 12.63 4.11 4.46
N ASN A 253 11.95 3.55 5.46
CA ASN A 253 12.18 2.19 5.92
C ASN A 253 10.97 1.65 6.68
N GLN A 254 10.91 0.35 6.89
CA GLN A 254 9.99 -0.26 7.84
C GLN A 254 10.57 -0.17 9.26
N ALA A 255 9.71 -0.10 10.27
CA ALA A 255 10.10 0.04 11.67
C ALA A 255 9.35 -0.98 12.55
N GLY A 256 10.09 -1.71 13.39
CA GLY A 256 9.50 -2.62 14.39
C GLY A 256 8.52 -3.65 13.83
N GLU A 257 7.45 -3.94 14.58
CA GLU A 257 6.42 -4.93 14.25
C GLU A 257 5.34 -4.40 13.28
N GLY A 258 5.77 -3.85 12.14
CA GLY A 258 4.87 -3.37 11.09
C GLY A 258 4.57 -1.87 11.13
N GLY A 259 5.46 -1.08 11.74
CA GLY A 259 5.52 0.36 11.57
C GLY A 259 6.33 0.77 10.33
N ALA A 260 6.35 2.06 10.04
CA ALA A 260 7.11 2.67 8.95
C ALA A 260 7.73 4.01 9.39
N LEU A 261 8.92 4.30 8.87
CA LEU A 261 9.53 5.62 8.90
C LEU A 261 9.20 6.30 7.56
N VAL A 262 8.49 7.41 7.63
CA VAL A 262 8.02 8.14 6.44
C VAL A 262 8.57 9.55 6.49
N LYS A 263 9.33 9.93 5.47
CA LYS A 263 9.68 11.33 5.23
C LYS A 263 8.46 12.02 4.65
N VAL A 264 8.04 13.13 5.23
CA VAL A 264 6.84 13.86 4.82
C VAL A 264 7.21 15.32 4.63
N THR A 265 6.76 15.91 3.53
CA THR A 265 6.87 17.36 3.26
C THR A 265 5.50 17.89 2.85
N VAL A 266 5.05 18.96 3.51
CA VAL A 266 3.76 19.62 3.27
C VAL A 266 4.02 21.09 2.96
N TRP A 267 3.37 21.60 1.92
CA TRP A 267 3.48 22.99 1.51
C TRP A 267 2.21 23.78 1.83
N ARG A 268 2.38 25.09 2.03
CA ARG A 268 1.30 26.06 2.10
C ARG A 268 0.89 26.39 0.66
N GLU A 269 -0.42 26.39 0.39
CA GLU A 269 -0.97 26.97 -0.84
C GLU A 269 -1.09 28.49 -0.78
#